data_AF-A0A2S5V282-F1
#
_entry.id   AF-A0A2S5V282-F1
#
_cell.length_a   1.000
_cell.length_b   1.000
_cell.length_c   1.000
_cell.angle_alpha   90.00
_cell.angle_beta   90.00
_cell.angle_gamma   90.00
#
_symmetry.space_group_name_H-M   'P 1'
#
loop_
_entity.id
_entity.type
_entity.pdbx_description
1 polymer ?
#
loop_
_entity_poly.entity_id
_entity_poly.type
_entity_poly.pdbx_seq_one_letter_code
_entity_poly.pdbx_strand_id
1 'polypeptide(L)' 'MIYDAMREAANRLRGLYVARQNEATTEEERQRWLEKQISVRIEADAVDTFSLEAVQALRASFVARCRAEEQ' A
#
# COMPACT_ATOMS: atom_id res chain seq x y z
N MET A 1 -9.41 4.02 15.01
CA MET A 1 -10.07 5.08 14.20
C MET A 1 -10.07 4.65 12.72
N ILE A 2 -10.92 5.20 11.86
CA ILE A 2 -10.96 4.80 10.42
C ILE A 2 -9.62 5.07 9.71
N TYR A 3 -8.91 6.11 10.13
CA TYR A 3 -7.54 6.42 9.69
C TYR A 3 -6.55 5.30 10.05
N ASP A 4 -6.60 4.76 11.28
CA ASP A 4 -5.74 3.65 11.68
C ASP A 4 -6.02 2.41 10.83
N ALA A 5 -7.31 2.12 10.55
CA ALA A 5 -7.68 1.02 9.68
C ALA A 5 -7.21 1.20 8.22
N MET A 6 -7.10 2.45 7.75
CA MET A 6 -6.47 2.77 6.46
C MET A 6 -4.95 2.56 6.53
N ARG A 7 -4.28 3.02 7.60
CA ARG A 7 -2.84 2.82 7.82
C ARG A 7 -2.45 1.35 7.94
N GLU A 8 -3.26 0.53 8.59
CA GLU A 8 -3.04 -0.92 8.64
C GLU A 8 -3.15 -1.57 7.26
N ALA A 9 -4.14 -1.18 6.45
CA ALA A 9 -4.26 -1.66 5.07
C ALA A 9 -3.04 -1.25 4.22
N ALA A 10 -2.58 -0.01 4.37
CA ALA A 10 -1.36 0.49 3.72
C ALA A 10 -0.12 -0.31 4.13
N ASN A 11 0.05 -0.57 5.44
CA ASN A 11 1.18 -1.33 5.97
C ASN A 11 1.17 -2.78 5.49
N ARG A 12 0.01 -3.44 5.43
CA ARG A 12 -0.11 -4.80 4.91
C ARG A 12 0.30 -4.86 3.44
N LEU A 13 -0.20 -3.94 2.62
CA LEU A 13 0.17 -3.85 1.20
C LEU A 13 1.66 -3.59 1.02
N ARG A 14 2.25 -2.68 1.80
CA ARG A 14 3.70 -2.42 1.78
C ARG A 14 4.50 -3.65 2.21
N GLY A 15 4.06 -4.38 3.23
CA GLY A 15 4.68 -5.63 3.68
C GLY A 15 4.72 -6.68 2.57
N LEU A 16 3.63 -6.81 1.79
CA LEU A 16 3.61 -7.69 0.62
C LEU A 16 4.62 -7.25 -0.43
N TYR A 17 4.69 -5.97 -0.76
CA TYR A 17 5.68 -5.47 -1.72
C TYR A 17 7.13 -5.62 -1.22
N VAL A 18 7.38 -5.52 0.09
CA VAL A 18 8.70 -5.85 0.67
C VAL A 18 9.02 -7.33 0.47
N ALA A 19 8.05 -8.24 0.72
CA ALA A 19 8.26 -9.67 0.50
C ALA A 19 8.59 -9.96 -0.97
N ARG A 20 7.84 -9.39 -1.92
CA ARG A 20 8.12 -9.53 -3.37
C ARG A 20 9.47 -8.92 -3.76
N GLN A 21 9.84 -7.79 -3.16
CA GLN A 21 11.16 -7.18 -3.38
C GLN A 21 12.29 -8.10 -2.92
N ASN A 22 12.11 -8.82 -1.80
CA ASN A 22 13.10 -9.75 -1.28
C ASN A 22 13.22 -11.03 -2.13
N GLU A 23 12.13 -11.45 -2.79
CA GLU A 23 12.08 -12.58 -3.71
C GLU A 23 12.56 -12.24 -5.12
N ALA A 24 12.63 -10.96 -5.47
CA ALA A 24 13.02 -10.49 -6.80
C ALA A 24 14.44 -10.95 -7.18
N THR A 25 14.59 -11.45 -8.40
CA THR A 25 15.86 -12.01 -8.89
C THR A 25 16.66 -11.02 -9.73
N THR A 26 16.01 -9.94 -10.18
CA THR A 26 16.64 -8.85 -10.93
C THR A 26 16.52 -7.53 -10.20
N GLU A 27 17.42 -6.61 -10.53
CA GLU A 27 17.39 -5.26 -9.95
C GLU A 27 16.17 -4.48 -10.44
N GLU A 28 15.75 -4.69 -11.69
CA GLU A 28 14.57 -4.05 -12.26
C GLU A 28 13.29 -4.46 -11.50
N GLU A 29 13.15 -5.74 -11.16
CA GLU A 29 12.04 -6.23 -10.34
C GLU A 29 12.09 -5.65 -8.92
N ARG A 30 13.28 -5.66 -8.30
CA ARG A 30 13.50 -5.07 -6.97
C ARG A 30 13.10 -3.59 -6.93
N GLN A 31 13.52 -2.83 -7.94
CA GLN A 31 13.22 -1.41 -8.06
C GLN A 31 11.73 -1.16 -8.27
N ARG A 32 11.06 -1.97 -9.10
CA ARG A 32 9.61 -1.88 -9.29
C ARG A 32 8.85 -2.08 -7.98
N TRP A 33 9.26 -3.05 -7.15
CA TRP A 33 8.61 -3.27 -5.86
C TRP A 33 8.90 -2.14 -4.87
N LEU A 34 10.11 -1.57 -4.90
CA LEU A 34 10.46 -0.40 -4.09
C LEU A 34 9.59 0.81 -4.44
N GLU A 35 9.40 1.10 -5.73
CA GLU A 35 8.56 2.20 -6.21
C GLU A 35 7.10 2.03 -5.75
N LYS A 36 6.57 0.81 -5.85
CA LYS A 36 5.23 0.50 -5.34
C LYS A 36 5.12 0.76 -3.83
N GLN A 37 6.12 0.39 -3.03
CA GLN A 37 6.13 0.66 -1.59
C GLN A 37 6.13 2.16 -1.28
N ILE A 38 6.94 2.93 -2.02
CA ILE A 38 7.04 4.39 -1.87
C ILE A 38 5.71 5.04 -2.24
N SER A 39 5.07 4.62 -3.34
CA SER A 39 3.76 5.10 -3.77
C SER A 39 2.71 4.93 -2.66
N VAL A 40 2.59 3.73 -2.07
CA VAL A 40 1.61 3.48 -1.01
C VAL A 40 1.83 4.39 0.20
N ARG A 41 3.09 4.66 0.57
CA ARG A 41 3.41 5.60 1.65
C ARG A 41 2.96 7.01 1.29
N ILE A 42 3.30 7.51 0.10
CA ILE A 42 2.93 8.84 -0.37
C ILE A 42 1.40 8.99 -0.38
N GLU A 43 0.68 8.01 -0.92
CA GLU A 43 -0.78 8.00 -0.96
C GLU A 43 -1.39 8.07 0.45
N ALA A 44 -0.87 7.28 1.40
CA ALA A 44 -1.35 7.25 2.78
C ALA A 44 -1.04 8.55 3.55
N ASP A 45 0.07 9.23 3.23
CA ASP A 45 0.46 10.49 3.86
C ASP A 45 -0.26 11.70 3.24
N ALA A 46 -0.70 11.60 1.98
CA ALA A 46 -1.37 12.69 1.25
C ALA A 46 -2.90 12.73 1.43
N VAL A 47 -3.51 11.72 2.04
CA VAL A 47 -4.96 11.66 2.23
C VAL A 47 -5.43 12.76 3.18
N ASP A 48 -6.57 13.38 2.87
CA ASP A 48 -7.25 14.25 3.81
C ASP A 48 -7.83 13.42 4.96
N THR A 49 -7.20 13.51 6.13
CA THR A 49 -7.55 12.73 7.32
C THR A 49 -8.84 13.21 7.99
N PHE A 50 -9.33 14.40 7.65
CA PHE A 50 -10.61 14.93 8.13
C PHE A 50 -11.79 14.50 7.24
N SER A 51 -11.51 14.06 6.02
CA SER A 51 -12.52 13.50 5.12
C SER A 51 -12.70 12.00 5.34
N LEU A 52 -13.81 11.63 5.98
CA LEU A 52 -14.17 10.22 6.19
C LEU A 52 -14.25 9.46 4.85
N GLU A 53 -14.81 10.08 3.82
CA GLU A 53 -14.94 9.50 2.49
C GLU A 53 -13.57 9.23 1.87
N ALA A 54 -12.65 10.20 1.92
CA ALA A 54 -11.31 10.03 1.36
C ALA A 54 -10.54 8.91 2.05
N VAL A 55 -10.59 8.83 3.38
CA VAL A 55 -9.93 7.76 4.14
C VAL A 55 -10.55 6.39 3.84
N GLN A 56 -11.89 6.31 3.72
CA GLN A 56 -12.57 5.06 3.37
C GLN A 56 -12.25 4.59 1.96
N ALA A 57 -12.28 5.50 0.98
CA ALA A 57 -11.94 5.20 -0.40
C ALA A 57 -10.50 4.72 -0.54
N LEU A 58 -9.55 5.40 0.12
CA LEU A 58 -8.15 5.01 0.07
C LEU A 58 -7.91 3.67 0.77
N ARG A 59 -8.55 3.43 1.92
CA ARG A 59 -8.51 2.11 2.58
C ARG A 59 -9.02 1.01 1.67
N ALA A 60 -10.17 1.22 1.02
CA ALA A 60 -10.76 0.23 0.11
C ALA A 60 -9.81 -0.07 -1.07
N SER A 61 -9.17 0.96 -1.63
CA SER A 61 -8.14 0.81 -2.66
C SER A 61 -6.96 -0.04 -2.20
N PHE A 62 -6.40 0.22 -1.02
CA PHE A 62 -5.29 -0.60 -0.49
C PHE A 62 -5.69 -2.06 -0.23
N VAL A 63 -6.90 -2.30 0.29
CA VAL A 63 -7.41 -3.67 0.48
C VAL A 63 -7.58 -4.39 -0.86
N ALA A 64 -8.14 -3.72 -1.87
CA ALA A 64 -8.32 -4.30 -3.20
C ALA A 64 -6.97 -4.63 -3.86
N ARG A 65 -6.01 -3.71 -3.80
CA ARG A 65 -4.63 -3.91 -4.29
C ARG A 65 -3.95 -5.08 -3.57
N CYS A 66 -4.08 -5.17 -2.24
CA CYS A 66 -3.51 -6.27 -1.47
C CYS A 66 -4.06 -7.63 -1.90
N ARG A 67 -5.39 -7.73 -2.06
CA ARG A 67 -6.03 -8.98 -2.52
C ARG A 67 -5.61 -9.37 -3.93
N ALA A 68 -5.45 -8.38 -4.82
CA ALA A 68 -5.03 -8.63 -6.19
C ALA A 68 -3.58 -9.15 -6.28
N GLU A 69 -2.72 -8.83 -5.31
CA GLU A 69 -1.31 -9.26 -5.29
C GLU A 69 -1.10 -10.57 -4.50
N GLU A 70 -2.12 -11.01 -3.74
CA GLU A 70 -2.20 -12.30 -3.04
C GLU A 70 -2.75 -13.44 -3.93
N GLN A 71 -3.36 -13.13 -5.08
CA GLN A 71 -3.84 -14.08 -6.09
C GLN A 71 -2.72 -14.50 -7.05
#